data_AF-A0A3N4KHP7-F1
#
_entry.id   AF-A0A3N4KHP7-F1
#
_cell.length_a   1.000
_cell.length_b   1.000
_cell.length_c   1.000
_cell.angle_alpha   90.00
_cell.angle_beta   90.00
_cell.angle_gamma   90.00
#
_symmetry.space_group_name_H-M   'P 1'
#
loop_
_entity.id
_entity.type
_entity.pdbx_description
1 polymer ?
#
loop_
_entity_poly.entity_id
_entity_poly.type
_entity_poly.pdbx_seq_one_letter_code
_entity_poly.pdbx_strand_id
1 'polypeptide(L)' 'MNQKWKNVKVLDRGTYGMLRLVEGDDGSIRPVKEISVTTPNIIGCRELHALINLKQYPDHFVQFHGW' A
#
# COMPACT_ATOMS: atom_id res chain seq x y z
N MET A 1 18.50 -2.29 1.66
CA MET A 1 18.07 -2.99 2.88
C MET A 1 16.71 -3.60 2.60
N ASN A 2 16.57 -4.93 2.66
CA ASN A 2 15.27 -5.58 2.51
C ASN A 2 14.55 -5.47 3.86
N GLN A 3 13.73 -4.42 4.03
CA GLN A 3 12.91 -4.25 5.21
C GLN A 3 11.92 -5.43 5.29
N LYS A 4 11.97 -6.19 6.39
CA LYS A 4 11.05 -7.31 6.61
C LYS A 4 9.81 -6.75 7.29
N TRP A 5 8.66 -7.05 6.71
CA TRP A 5 7.37 -6.65 7.25
C TRP A 5 6.67 -7.90 7.77
N LYS A 6 6.26 -7.89 9.03
CA LYS A 6 5.49 -8.98 9.63
C LYS A 6 4.00 -8.71 9.45
N ASN A 7 3.27 -9.69 8.91
CA ASN A 7 1.81 -9.59 8.79
C ASN A 7 1.15 -9.65 10.17
N VAL A 8 0.38 -8.61 10.50
CA VAL A 8 -0.35 -8.52 11.77
C VAL A 8 -1.81 -8.95 11.59
N LYS A 9 -2.50 -8.35 10.61
CA LYS A 9 -3.94 -8.57 10.40
C LYS A 9 -4.36 -8.27 8.97
N VAL A 10 -5.29 -9.04 8.42
CA VAL A 10 -5.99 -8.67 7.19
C VAL A 10 -7.10 -7.69 7.52
N LEU A 11 -7.06 -6.51 6.90
CA LEU A 11 -8.07 -5.46 7.08
C LEU A 11 -9.22 -5.62 6.08
N ASP A 12 -8.90 -5.94 4.82
CA ASP A 12 -9.91 -6.10 3.76
C ASP A 12 -9.40 -7.01 2.63
N ARG A 13 -10.34 -7.59 1.88
CA ARG A 13 -10.09 -8.42 0.69
C ARG A 13 -10.96 -7.91 -0.46
N GLY A 14 -10.31 -7.29 -1.44
CA GLY A 14 -10.96 -6.80 -2.65
C GLY A 14 -10.72 -7.71 -3.86
N THR A 15 -11.47 -7.47 -4.93
CA THR A 15 -11.31 -8.17 -6.21
C THR A 15 -9.88 -8.07 -6.78
N TYR A 16 -9.20 -6.96 -6.51
CA TYR A 16 -7.88 -6.64 -7.07
C TYR A 16 -6.73 -6.80 -6.07
N GLY A 17 -6.98 -7.36 -4.88
CA GLY A 17 -5.94 -7.54 -3.88
C GLY A 17 -6.42 -7.53 -2.45
N MET A 18 -5.50 -7.27 -1.53
CA MET A 18 -5.74 -7.36 -0.10
C MET A 18 -5.13 -6.15 0.61
N LEU A 19 -5.85 -5.62 1.60
CA LEU A 19 -5.30 -4.66 2.54
C LEU A 19 -4.91 -5.39 3.82
N ARG A 20 -3.65 -5.27 4.22
CA ARG A 20 -3.13 -5.86 5.45
C ARG A 20 -2.42 -4.85 6.31
N LEU A 21 -2.52 -5.03 7.61
CA LEU A 21 -1.71 -4.33 8.59
C LEU A 21 -0.40 -5.09 8.76
N VAL A 22 0.71 -4.38 8.63
CA VAL A 22 2.06 -4.94 8.83
C VAL A 22 2.80 -4.18 9.92
N GLU A 23 3.72 -4.89 10.57
CA GLU A 23 4.65 -4.34 11.55
C GLU A 23 6.06 -4.35 10.96
N GLY A 24 6.72 -3.20 10.98
CA GLY A 24 8.12 -3.06 10.61
C GLY A 24 9.07 -3.43 11.74
N ASP A 25 10.34 -3.64 11.42
CA ASP A 25 11.40 -3.90 12.40
C ASP A 25 11.58 -2.75 13.42
N ASP A 26 11.13 -1.54 13.07
CA ASP A 26 11.09 -0.34 13.92
C ASP A 26 9.86 -0.29 14.86
N GLY A 27 9.03 -1.33 14.86
CA GLY A 27 7.75 -1.37 15.58
C GLY A 27 6.66 -0.51 14.94
N SER A 28 6.92 0.10 13.77
CA SER A 28 5.91 0.90 13.09
C SER A 28 4.82 0.01 12.49
N ILE A 29 3.57 0.40 12.72
CA ILE A 29 2.39 -0.30 12.21
C ILE A 29 1.84 0.47 11.02
N ARG A 30 1.74 -0.19 9.85
CA ARG A 30 1.32 0.46 8.60
C ARG A 30 0.35 -0.41 7.81
N PRO A 31 -0.65 0.19 7.14
CA PRO A 31 -1.45 -0.52 6.15
C PRO A 31 -0.66 -0.70 4.84
N VAL A 32 -0.71 -1.89 4.26
CA VAL A 32 -0.13 -2.25 2.96
C VAL A 32 -1.20 -2.86 2.08
N LYS A 33 -1.40 -2.27 0.90
CA LYS A 33 -2.26 -2.81 -0.15
C LYS A 33 -1.42 -3.71 -1.06
N GLU A 34 -1.64 -5.01 -1.00
CA GLU A 34 -1.11 -5.97 -1.95
C GLU A 34 -2.02 -6.01 -3.17
N ILE A 35 -1.45 -5.91 -4.37
CA ILE A 35 -2.19 -5.93 -5.62
C ILE A 35 -2.02 -7.30 -6.29
N SER A 36 -3.13 -7.91 -6.69
CA SER A 36 -3.10 -9.19 -7.41
C SER A 36 -2.43 -9.03 -8.77
N VAL A 37 -1.64 -10.02 -9.18
CA VAL A 37 -1.00 -10.09 -10.51
C VAL A 37 -2.00 -10.10 -11.67
N THR A 38 -3.26 -10.45 -11.40
CA THR A 38 -4.36 -10.42 -12.38
C THR A 38 -4.96 -9.03 -12.57
N THR A 39 -4.57 -8.05 -11.76
CA THR A 39 -5.02 -6.67 -11.91
C THR A 39 -4.47 -6.10 -13.21
N PRO A 40 -5.31 -5.52 -14.10
CA PRO A 40 -4.81 -4.92 -15.33
C PRO A 40 -3.72 -3.90 -15.03
N ASN A 41 -2.53 -4.11 -15.59
CA ASN A 41 -1.33 -3.32 -15.28
C ASN A 41 -1.57 -1.81 -15.46
N ILE A 42 -2.37 -1.44 -16.47
CA ILE A 42 -2.77 -0.04 -16.75
C ILE A 42 -3.49 0.61 -15.56
N ILE A 43 -4.39 -0.13 -14.89
CA ILE A 43 -5.15 0.40 -13.75
C ILE A 43 -4.21 0.58 -12.55
N GLY A 44 -3.37 -0.42 -12.26
CA GLY A 44 -2.41 -0.37 -11.16
C GLY A 44 -1.39 0.76 -11.33
N CYS A 45 -0.80 0.90 -12.52
CA CYS A 45 0.15 1.98 -12.80
C CYS A 45 -0.50 3.37 -12.66
N ARG A 46 -1.71 3.57 -13.20
CA ARG A 46 -2.39 4.87 -13.12
C ARG A 46 -2.68 5.28 -11.67
N GLU A 47 -3.15 4.33 -10.86
CA GLU A 47 -3.40 4.57 -9.42
C GLU A 47 -2.10 4.90 -8.69
N LEU A 48 -1.01 4.16 -8.95
CA LEU A 48 0.29 4.40 -8.34
C LEU A 48 0.84 5.79 -8.68
N HIS A 49 0.77 6.20 -9.95
CA HIS A 49 1.20 7.54 -10.37
C HIS A 49 0.38 8.64 -9.69
N ALA A 50 -0.94 8.45 -9.54
CA ALA A 50 -1.78 9.40 -8.81
C ALA A 50 -1.34 9.49 -7.34
N LEU A 51 -1.13 8.37 -6.65
CA LEU A 51 -0.68 8.36 -5.25
C LEU A 51 0.67 9.06 -5.05
N ILE A 52 1.60 8.92 -6.00
CA ILE A 52 2.88 9.63 -5.98
C ILE A 52 2.67 11.14 -6.10
N ASN A 53 1.84 11.59 -7.05
CA ASN A 53 1.57 13.01 -7.26
C ASN A 53 0.82 13.65 -6.09
N LEU A 54 0.01 12.89 -5.36
CA LEU A 54 -0.77 13.37 -4.23
C LEU A 54 0.05 13.50 -2.93
N LYS A 55 1.29 12.96 -2.88
CA LYS A 55 2.16 13.09 -1.70
C LYS A 55 2.44 14.54 -1.27
N GLN A 56 2.34 15.49 -2.21
CA GLN A 56 2.53 16.92 -1.93
C GLN A 56 1.35 17.57 -1.18
N TYR A 57 0.24 16.85 -0.98
CA TYR A 57 -0.97 17.33 -0.30
C TYR A 57 -1.34 16.46 0.92
N PRO A 58 -0.48 16.38 1.95
CA PRO A 58 -0.62 15.43 3.05
C PRO A 58 -1.87 15.64 3.92
N ASP A 59 -2.41 16.86 3.96
CA ASP A 59 -3.60 17.17 4.76
C ASP A 59 -4.92 16.72 4.10
N HIS A 60 -4.87 16.33 2.82
CA HIS A 60 -6.05 16.03 2.01
C HIS A 60 -6.13 14.55 1.60
N PHE A 61 -5.00 13.84 1.62
CA PHE A 61 -4.90 12.46 1.12
C PHE A 61 -4.13 11.58 2.09
N VAL A 62 -4.43 10.28 2.04
CA VAL A 62 -3.68 9.29 2.82
C VAL A 62 -2.21 9.32 2.41
N GLN A 63 -1.33 9.36 3.42
CA GLN A 63 0.11 9.39 3.20
C GLN A 63 0.58 8.11 2.51
N PHE A 64 1.15 8.26 1.31
CA PHE A 64 1.77 7.17 0.58
C PHE A 64 3.27 7.10 0.88
N HIS A 65 3.73 6.03 1.54
CA HIS A 65 5.14 5.90 1.94
C HIS A 65 6.00 5.31 0.82
N GLY A 66 5.50 4.33 0.07
CA GLY A 66 6.24 3.65 -1.00
C GLY A 66 5.49 2.42 -1.51
N TRP A 67 6.06 1.77 -2.52
CA TRP A 67 5.57 0.51 -3.12
C TRP A 67 6.70 -0.49 -3.23
#